data_AF-A0A841RHA0-F1
#
_entry.id   AF-A0A841RHA0-F1
#
_cell.length_a   1.000
_cell.length_b   1.000
_cell.length_c   1.000
_cell.angle_alpha   90.00
_cell.angle_beta   90.00
_cell.angle_gamma   90.00
#
_symmetry.space_group_name_H-M   'P 1'
#
loop_
_entity.id
_entity.type
_entity.pdbx_description
1 polymer ?
#
loop_
_entity_poly.entity_id
_entity_poly.type
_entity_poly.pdbx_seq_one_letter_code
_entity_poly.pdbx_strand_id
1 'polypeptide(L)'
;MQLTKAIELEEESFGLFVSNEMGELLSLTKLLSRQSSYDNIQRPIIGKLHLESTRCEEILDHYGAKQNRFWYPFRQTIAVSKSFTTIAYNLLHIKQTAPLYNLSEVDSDFLNETDKISDIILKSLIQNSRTMISIAQKKKILINEGAYDIDDFTELYPEGKLPNNRKRRRTRFPSRIAINLATSFLNLAEESKSLKIYKKMSRREYRSCIPDIISEEGMRILENKFHNLQSIYDTHLELTDIALHDKNLPVLRGQISLVYNLLETATVLVHYIERHAGYFSKKWKYKKHIEEGQCLSILMDYFITYCDRFIVSAQEVCRSVLRQYSVPDRITVSIPNYRGFHVRPSTLISKIVLHYGGNVKMQLHDQIYDASMPLELFRANEVINSDKRAAAAREIMKHPLIRQLKIEKLSTEEMKKKLRIIFLDLMEQKTLLLYENSFSFEELDPLEDENLIDYVKRAITTYLALGKIDISSRLTVTFSGDKRVLKDIEILAENGYGEDLFGNNIVLPSELSYLRR
;
A
#
# COMPACT_ATOMS: atom_id res chain seq x y z
N MET A 1 -9.63 -44.70 25.10
CA MET A 1 -9.55 -43.39 25.78
C MET A 1 -10.97 -43.02 26.21
N GLN A 2 -11.34 -43.30 27.45
CA GLN A 2 -12.65 -42.92 27.98
C GLN A 2 -12.68 -41.40 28.06
N LEU A 3 -13.57 -40.76 27.29
CA LEU A 3 -13.92 -39.35 27.48
C LEU A 3 -14.48 -39.21 28.89
N THR A 4 -13.67 -38.69 29.79
CA THR A 4 -14.09 -38.28 31.13
C THR A 4 -15.24 -37.30 30.94
N LYS A 5 -16.41 -37.63 31.49
CA LYS A 5 -17.59 -36.75 31.46
C LYS A 5 -17.15 -35.42 32.09
N ALA A 6 -17.25 -34.33 31.34
CA ALA A 6 -16.90 -33.01 31.87
C ALA A 6 -17.75 -32.75 33.11
N ILE A 7 -17.10 -32.53 34.26
CA ILE A 7 -17.78 -32.15 35.49
C ILE A 7 -18.20 -30.69 35.31
N GLU A 8 -19.51 -30.43 35.30
CA GLU A 8 -20.04 -29.07 35.26
C GLU A 8 -19.83 -28.41 36.63
N LEU A 9 -19.19 -27.24 36.64
CA LEU A 9 -19.01 -26.44 37.85
C LEU A 9 -20.28 -25.64 38.14
N GLU A 10 -20.65 -25.55 39.42
CA GLU A 10 -21.73 -24.67 39.85
C GLU A 10 -21.29 -23.21 39.74
N GLU A 11 -22.11 -22.38 39.09
CA GLU A 11 -21.76 -21.00 38.73
C GLU A 11 -21.38 -20.12 39.93
N GLU A 12 -22.03 -20.33 41.08
CA GLU A 12 -21.74 -19.57 42.31
C GLU A 12 -20.42 -20.03 42.97
N SER A 13 -20.14 -21.34 42.98
CA SER A 13 -18.89 -21.88 43.54
C SER A 13 -17.65 -21.44 42.75
N PHE A 14 -17.79 -21.25 41.44
CA PHE A 14 -16.73 -20.70 40.58
C PHE A 14 -16.38 -19.25 40.95
N GLY A 15 -17.28 -18.49 41.59
CA GLY A 15 -17.03 -17.13 42.03
C GLY A 15 -15.93 -16.99 43.08
N LEU A 16 -15.78 -17.97 43.97
CA LEU A 16 -14.70 -18.00 44.96
C LEU A 16 -13.32 -18.19 44.29
N PHE A 17 -13.25 -19.11 43.33
CA PHE A 17 -12.05 -19.30 42.51
C PHE A 17 -11.67 -18.01 41.76
N VAL A 18 -12.63 -17.40 41.08
CA VAL A 18 -12.42 -16.13 40.36
C VAL A 18 -11.94 -15.01 41.30
N SER A 19 -12.48 -14.94 42.52
CA SER A 19 -12.08 -13.94 43.51
C SER A 19 -10.59 -14.05 43.87
N ASN A 20 -10.10 -15.28 44.04
CA ASN A 20 -8.70 -15.52 44.39
C ASN A 20 -7.76 -15.30 43.18
N GLU A 21 -8.09 -15.90 42.03
CA GLU A 21 -7.20 -15.87 40.86
C GLU A 21 -7.11 -14.49 40.19
N MET A 22 -8.19 -13.71 40.25
CA MET A 22 -8.29 -12.41 39.57
C MET A 22 -8.15 -11.21 40.52
N GLY A 23 -7.66 -11.42 41.75
CA GLY A 23 -7.52 -10.37 42.76
C GLY A 23 -6.72 -9.16 42.27
N GLU A 24 -5.62 -9.38 41.53
CA GLU A 24 -4.80 -8.32 40.94
C GLU A 24 -5.57 -7.49 39.91
N LEU A 25 -6.21 -8.15 38.93
CA LEU A 25 -7.05 -7.49 37.93
C LEU A 25 -8.16 -6.66 38.59
N LEU A 26 -8.84 -7.23 39.57
CA LEU A 26 -9.94 -6.57 40.29
C LEU A 26 -9.46 -5.37 41.08
N SER A 27 -8.28 -5.44 41.69
CA SER A 27 -7.67 -4.33 42.44
C SER A 27 -7.31 -3.16 41.52
N LEU A 28 -6.65 -3.43 40.39
CA LEU A 28 -6.31 -2.41 39.38
C LEU A 28 -7.57 -1.80 38.74
N THR A 29 -8.55 -2.64 38.43
CA THR A 29 -9.85 -2.21 37.90
C THR A 29 -10.58 -1.33 38.91
N LYS A 30 -10.54 -1.68 40.21
CA LYS A 30 -11.14 -0.88 41.27
C LYS A 30 -10.45 0.48 41.38
N LEU A 31 -9.13 0.53 41.37
CA LEU A 31 -8.35 1.77 41.35
C LEU A 31 -8.76 2.66 40.17
N LEU A 32 -8.82 2.09 38.96
CA LEU A 32 -9.20 2.81 37.75
C LEU A 32 -10.66 3.30 37.79
N SER A 33 -11.57 2.50 38.36
CA SER A 33 -12.99 2.86 38.46
C SER A 33 -13.26 4.10 39.32
N ARG A 34 -12.37 4.40 40.29
CA ARG A 34 -12.45 5.54 41.22
C ARG A 34 -11.95 6.84 40.60
N GLN A 35 -11.21 6.78 39.49
CA GLN A 35 -10.66 7.96 38.84
C GLN A 35 -11.77 8.81 38.21
N SER A 36 -11.73 10.12 38.47
CA SER A 36 -12.61 11.13 37.86
C SER A 36 -11.97 11.81 36.66
N SER A 37 -10.64 11.89 36.64
CA SER A 37 -9.82 12.34 35.51
C SER A 37 -8.94 11.20 34.99
N TYR A 38 -8.34 11.42 33.82
CA TYR A 38 -7.43 10.50 33.14
C TYR A 38 -6.00 11.07 33.06
N ASP A 39 -5.76 12.29 33.55
CA ASP A 39 -4.45 12.96 33.50
C ASP A 39 -3.33 12.16 34.21
N ASN A 40 -3.70 11.41 35.26
CA ASN A 40 -2.76 10.62 36.05
C ASN A 40 -2.63 9.17 35.55
N ILE A 41 -3.29 8.80 34.45
CA ILE A 41 -3.25 7.43 33.92
C ILE A 41 -2.12 7.33 32.89
N GLN A 42 -1.02 6.69 33.29
CA GLN A 42 0.18 6.54 32.48
C GLN A 42 0.43 5.09 32.04
N ARG A 43 1.46 4.86 31.22
CA ARG A 43 1.73 3.53 30.65
C ARG A 43 1.93 2.41 31.69
N PRO A 44 2.55 2.61 32.87
CA PRO A 44 2.79 1.52 33.80
C PRO A 44 1.50 0.84 34.30
N ILE A 45 0.49 1.62 34.71
CA ILE A 45 -0.81 1.06 35.14
C ILE A 45 -1.54 0.38 33.98
N ILE A 46 -1.50 0.98 32.79
CA ILE A 46 -2.11 0.40 31.59
C ILE A 46 -1.45 -0.94 31.21
N GLY A 47 -0.12 -1.01 31.25
CA GLY A 47 0.65 -2.21 30.97
C GLY A 47 0.36 -3.33 31.96
N LYS A 48 0.28 -3.01 33.27
CA LYS A 48 -0.08 -4.00 34.29
C LYS A 48 -1.52 -4.49 34.14
N LEU A 49 -2.46 -3.58 33.86
CA LEU A 49 -3.85 -3.94 33.59
C LEU A 49 -3.98 -4.82 32.32
N HIS A 50 -3.19 -4.54 31.29
CA HIS A 50 -3.14 -5.35 30.08
C HIS A 50 -2.69 -6.80 30.37
N LEU A 51 -1.59 -6.95 31.09
CA LEU A 51 -1.06 -8.26 31.50
C LEU A 51 -2.11 -9.07 32.27
N GLU A 52 -2.71 -8.45 33.29
CA GLU A 52 -3.70 -9.11 34.14
C GLU A 52 -4.99 -9.45 33.39
N SER A 53 -5.47 -8.56 32.52
CA SER A 53 -6.66 -8.82 31.71
C SER A 53 -6.45 -9.96 30.70
N THR A 54 -5.26 -10.08 30.13
CA THR A 54 -4.91 -11.18 29.23
C THR A 54 -4.92 -12.52 29.98
N ARG A 55 -4.22 -12.60 31.11
CA ARG A 55 -4.20 -13.79 31.98
C ARG A 55 -5.61 -14.21 32.41
N CYS A 56 -6.41 -13.26 32.89
CA CYS A 56 -7.76 -13.56 33.38
C CYS A 56 -8.73 -13.95 32.26
N GLU A 57 -8.59 -13.38 31.06
CA GLU A 57 -9.40 -13.79 29.90
C GLU A 57 -9.13 -15.25 29.54
N GLU A 58 -7.86 -15.67 29.51
CA GLU A 58 -7.47 -17.06 29.24
C GLU A 58 -8.04 -18.03 30.26
N ILE A 59 -7.98 -17.68 31.55
CA ILE A 59 -8.59 -18.48 32.63
C ILE A 59 -10.10 -18.61 32.41
N LEU A 60 -10.82 -17.50 32.21
CA LEU A 60 -12.28 -17.57 31.99
C LEU A 60 -12.65 -18.34 30.73
N ASP A 61 -11.88 -18.19 29.65
CA ASP A 61 -12.11 -18.90 28.41
C ASP A 61 -11.85 -20.41 28.56
N HIS A 62 -10.83 -20.81 29.34
CA HIS A 62 -10.57 -22.22 29.68
C HIS A 62 -11.76 -22.87 30.39
N TYR A 63 -12.42 -22.14 31.29
CA TYR A 63 -13.63 -22.61 31.99
C TYR A 63 -14.93 -22.37 31.22
N GLY A 64 -14.87 -22.01 29.93
CA GLY A 64 -16.06 -21.90 29.07
C GLY A 64 -16.94 -20.67 29.35
N ALA A 65 -16.41 -19.62 29.97
CA ALA A 65 -17.17 -18.40 30.26
C ALA A 65 -17.74 -17.72 28.99
N LYS A 66 -17.16 -18.00 27.81
CA LYS A 66 -17.69 -17.59 26.50
C LYS A 66 -19.06 -18.17 26.19
N GLN A 67 -19.33 -19.40 26.60
CA GLN A 67 -20.58 -20.11 26.34
C GLN A 67 -21.53 -20.06 27.54
N ASN A 68 -21.05 -19.65 28.71
CA ASN A 68 -21.86 -19.55 29.92
C ASN A 68 -22.58 -18.18 30.03
N ARG A 69 -23.92 -18.19 29.97
CA ARG A 69 -24.74 -16.97 30.02
C ARG A 69 -24.52 -16.13 31.29
N PHE A 70 -24.26 -16.77 32.42
CA PHE A 70 -24.03 -16.08 33.68
C PHE A 70 -22.69 -15.35 33.65
N TRP A 71 -21.58 -16.01 33.30
CA TRP A 71 -20.22 -15.47 33.33
C TRP A 71 -19.84 -14.61 32.12
N TYR A 72 -20.54 -14.77 30.99
CA TYR A 72 -20.26 -14.05 29.75
C TYR A 72 -20.17 -12.51 29.90
N PRO A 73 -21.08 -11.81 30.59
CA PRO A 73 -20.95 -10.36 30.84
C PRO A 73 -19.65 -9.94 31.51
N PHE A 74 -19.20 -10.70 32.53
CA PHE A 74 -17.96 -10.40 33.25
C PHE A 74 -16.76 -10.62 32.32
N ARG A 75 -16.74 -11.76 31.62
CA ARG A 75 -15.73 -12.07 30.61
C ARG A 75 -15.63 -11.00 29.52
N GLN A 76 -16.76 -10.44 29.06
CA GLN A 76 -16.76 -9.36 28.05
C GLN A 76 -16.10 -8.08 28.57
N THR A 77 -16.28 -7.72 29.85
CA THR A 77 -15.55 -6.57 30.42
C THR A 77 -14.04 -6.81 30.51
N ILE A 78 -13.60 -8.05 30.70
CA ILE A 78 -12.16 -8.38 30.67
C ILE A 78 -11.62 -8.25 29.24
N ALA A 79 -12.35 -8.77 28.25
CA ALA A 79 -11.97 -8.64 26.83
C ALA A 79 -11.84 -7.17 26.39
N VAL A 80 -12.78 -6.30 26.82
CA VAL A 80 -12.66 -4.85 26.60
C VAL A 80 -11.40 -4.29 27.27
N SER A 81 -11.13 -4.66 28.53
CA SER A 81 -9.94 -4.18 29.24
C SER A 81 -8.66 -4.58 28.50
N LYS A 82 -8.58 -5.82 28.01
CA LYS A 82 -7.45 -6.31 27.23
C LYS A 82 -7.24 -5.49 25.95
N SER A 83 -8.26 -5.35 25.13
CA SER A 83 -8.14 -4.61 23.86
C SER A 83 -7.87 -3.12 24.06
N PHE A 84 -8.60 -2.47 24.96
CA PHE A 84 -8.47 -1.02 25.15
C PHE A 84 -7.21 -0.63 25.92
N THR A 85 -6.63 -1.52 26.74
CA THR A 85 -5.31 -1.28 27.33
C THR A 85 -4.20 -1.33 26.29
N THR A 86 -4.25 -2.24 25.32
CA THR A 86 -3.31 -2.22 24.19
C THR A 86 -3.44 -0.93 23.39
N ILE A 87 -4.67 -0.52 23.07
CA ILE A 87 -4.93 0.73 22.34
C ILE A 87 -4.41 1.95 23.13
N ALA A 88 -4.72 2.03 24.43
CA ALA A 88 -4.26 3.12 25.29
C ALA A 88 -2.73 3.17 25.39
N TYR A 89 -2.08 2.02 25.56
CA TYR A 89 -0.63 1.92 25.67
C TYR A 89 0.05 2.45 24.41
N ASN A 90 -0.43 2.03 23.23
CA ASN A 90 0.11 2.45 21.95
C ASN A 90 -0.11 3.94 21.68
N LEU A 91 -1.28 4.49 22.02
CA LEU A 91 -1.55 5.92 21.90
C LEU A 91 -0.64 6.75 22.81
N LEU A 92 -0.42 6.33 24.06
CA LEU A 92 0.53 6.97 24.97
C LEU A 92 1.97 6.87 24.45
N HIS A 93 2.34 5.74 23.84
CA HIS A 93 3.64 5.59 23.18
C HIS A 93 3.80 6.55 21.99
N ILE A 94 2.80 6.63 21.11
CA ILE A 94 2.78 7.56 19.97
C ILE A 94 2.91 9.01 20.45
N LYS A 95 2.12 9.41 21.46
CA LYS A 95 2.16 10.76 22.04
C LYS A 95 3.56 11.16 22.50
N GLN A 96 4.28 10.23 23.14
CA GLN A 96 5.63 10.49 23.63
C GLN A 96 6.71 10.44 22.54
N THR A 97 6.55 9.58 21.53
CA THR A 97 7.61 9.31 20.54
C THR A 97 7.49 10.12 19.25
N ALA A 98 6.28 10.46 18.80
CA ALA A 98 6.05 11.22 17.57
C ALA A 98 6.82 12.56 17.52
N PRO A 99 6.90 13.36 18.61
CA PRO A 99 7.70 14.59 18.63
C PRO A 99 9.21 14.36 18.42
N LEU A 100 9.70 13.13 18.64
CA LEU A 100 11.12 12.78 18.53
C LEU A 100 11.52 12.30 17.13
N TYR A 101 10.57 12.05 16.24
CA TYR A 101 10.79 11.38 14.96
C TYR A 101 11.06 12.31 13.77
N ASN A 102 11.11 13.64 13.96
CA ASN A 102 11.25 14.62 12.87
C ASN A 102 10.30 14.30 11.69
N LEU A 103 9.06 13.96 12.02
CA LEU A 103 8.06 13.50 11.06
C LEU A 103 7.82 14.57 9.99
N SER A 104 7.67 14.15 8.74
CA SER A 104 7.19 15.04 7.69
C SER A 104 5.80 15.57 8.03
N GLU A 105 5.56 16.83 7.67
CA GLU A 105 4.27 17.47 7.88
C GLU A 105 3.15 16.71 7.13
N VAL A 106 1.99 16.67 7.76
CA VAL A 106 0.75 16.13 7.22
C VAL A 106 -0.37 17.11 7.52
N ASP A 107 -1.45 17.06 6.74
CA ASP A 107 -2.66 17.84 7.04
C ASP A 107 -3.20 17.44 8.43
N SER A 108 -3.79 18.41 9.14
CA SER A 108 -4.30 18.31 10.52
C SER A 108 -3.26 18.26 11.64
N ASP A 109 -3.70 18.65 12.84
CA ASP A 109 -2.93 18.61 14.07
C ASP A 109 -2.95 17.19 14.67
N PHE A 110 -2.03 16.35 14.17
CA PHE A 110 -1.91 14.95 14.57
C PHE A 110 -1.75 14.76 16.07
N LEU A 111 -0.93 15.58 16.74
CA LEU A 111 -0.64 15.42 18.17
C LEU A 111 -1.86 15.76 19.04
N ASN A 112 -2.56 16.85 18.72
CA ASN A 112 -3.79 17.22 19.42
C ASN A 112 -4.93 16.21 19.17
N GLU A 113 -5.02 15.65 17.96
CA GLU A 113 -5.98 14.57 17.71
C GLU A 113 -5.59 13.27 18.44
N THR A 114 -4.30 12.94 18.51
CA THR A 114 -3.78 11.83 19.33
C THR A 114 -4.21 11.98 20.79
N ASP A 115 -4.10 13.20 21.34
CA ASP A 115 -4.53 13.52 22.71
C ASP A 115 -6.03 13.30 22.89
N LYS A 116 -6.86 13.85 21.99
CA LYS A 116 -8.32 13.67 22.04
C LYS A 116 -8.72 12.19 21.97
N ILE A 117 -8.08 11.41 21.11
CA ILE A 117 -8.37 9.97 21.01
C ILE A 117 -7.91 9.24 22.28
N SER A 118 -6.74 9.58 22.81
CA SER A 118 -6.24 9.02 24.08
C SER A 118 -7.22 9.24 25.22
N ASP A 119 -7.75 10.46 25.35
CA ASP A 119 -8.75 10.82 26.36
C ASP A 119 -10.03 9.97 26.24
N ILE A 120 -10.51 9.76 25.01
CA ILE A 120 -11.71 8.95 24.75
C ILE A 120 -11.46 7.48 25.17
N ILE A 121 -10.31 6.92 24.82
CA ILE A 121 -9.94 5.54 25.15
C ILE A 121 -9.76 5.37 26.67
N LEU A 122 -9.11 6.31 27.35
CA LEU A 122 -8.94 6.25 28.81
C LEU A 122 -10.28 6.41 29.54
N LYS A 123 -11.17 7.31 29.09
CA LYS A 123 -12.55 7.42 29.61
C LYS A 123 -13.32 6.12 29.44
N SER A 124 -13.17 5.48 28.28
CA SER A 124 -13.78 4.18 27.98
C SER A 124 -13.27 3.11 28.96
N LEU A 125 -11.97 3.03 29.22
CA LEU A 125 -11.40 2.09 30.19
C LEU A 125 -11.96 2.32 31.61
N ILE A 126 -12.00 3.57 32.09
CA ILE A 126 -12.60 3.90 33.40
C ILE A 126 -14.06 3.44 33.46
N GLN A 127 -14.84 3.72 32.40
CA GLN A 127 -16.24 3.32 32.33
C GLN A 127 -16.40 1.79 32.30
N ASN A 128 -15.54 1.08 31.58
CA ASN A 128 -15.51 -0.38 31.57
C ASN A 128 -15.15 -0.94 32.95
N SER A 129 -14.18 -0.34 33.64
CA SER A 129 -13.80 -0.74 35.00
C SER A 129 -14.94 -0.58 35.99
N ARG A 130 -15.69 0.53 35.94
CA ARG A 130 -16.91 0.71 36.75
C ARG A 130 -17.94 -0.39 36.47
N THR A 131 -18.13 -0.74 35.20
CA THR A 131 -19.04 -1.81 34.80
C THR A 131 -18.57 -3.19 35.28
N MET A 132 -17.27 -3.50 35.16
CA MET A 132 -16.67 -4.74 35.64
C MET A 132 -16.87 -4.90 37.15
N ILE A 133 -16.59 -3.86 37.94
CA ILE A 133 -16.78 -3.89 39.40
C ILE A 133 -18.26 -4.09 39.75
N SER A 134 -19.19 -3.44 39.04
CA SER A 134 -20.62 -3.64 39.25
C SER A 134 -21.05 -5.09 38.98
N ILE A 135 -20.52 -5.71 37.92
CA ILE A 135 -20.80 -7.12 37.60
C ILE A 135 -20.18 -8.04 38.66
N ALA A 136 -18.94 -7.79 39.08
CA ALA A 136 -18.25 -8.56 40.09
C ALA A 136 -19.03 -8.58 41.42
N GLN A 137 -19.51 -7.42 41.87
CA GLN A 137 -20.35 -7.30 43.07
C GLN A 137 -21.66 -8.09 42.96
N LYS A 138 -22.36 -7.99 41.82
CA LYS A 138 -23.59 -8.77 41.59
C LYS A 138 -23.36 -10.29 41.59
N LYS A 139 -22.14 -10.70 41.25
CA LYS A 139 -21.70 -12.11 41.25
C LYS A 139 -21.07 -12.55 42.56
N LYS A 140 -21.08 -11.70 43.59
CA LYS A 140 -20.46 -11.95 44.91
C LYS A 140 -18.96 -12.29 44.81
N ILE A 141 -18.27 -11.76 43.80
CA ILE A 141 -16.81 -11.87 43.67
C ILE A 141 -16.19 -10.91 44.70
N LEU A 142 -15.27 -11.42 45.52
CA LEU A 142 -14.55 -10.62 46.51
C LEU A 142 -13.53 -9.73 45.81
N ILE A 143 -13.45 -8.47 46.22
CA ILE A 143 -12.50 -7.49 45.69
C ILE A 143 -11.65 -7.02 46.87
N ASN A 144 -10.33 -7.24 46.79
CA ASN A 144 -9.40 -6.76 47.80
C ASN A 144 -9.30 -5.24 47.71
N GLU A 145 -9.59 -4.53 48.81
CA GLU A 145 -9.45 -3.08 48.86
C GLU A 145 -8.03 -2.70 49.29
N GLY A 146 -7.42 -1.71 48.61
CA GLY A 146 -6.20 -1.04 49.10
C GLY A 146 -4.86 -1.61 48.64
N ALA A 147 -4.80 -2.36 47.53
CA ALA A 147 -3.53 -2.94 47.04
C ALA A 147 -2.61 -1.94 46.32
N TYR A 148 -3.12 -0.84 45.78
CA TYR A 148 -2.37 0.11 44.95
C TYR A 148 -2.86 1.54 45.13
N ASP A 149 -1.93 2.50 45.07
CA ASP A 149 -2.20 3.91 44.81
C ASP A 149 -1.96 4.23 43.32
N ILE A 150 -2.59 5.29 42.78
CA ILE A 150 -2.33 5.74 41.42
C ILE A 150 -0.90 6.30 41.29
N ASP A 151 -0.37 6.89 42.36
CA ASP A 151 0.96 7.50 42.39
C ASP A 151 2.08 6.45 42.21
N ASP A 152 1.83 5.19 42.57
CA ASP A 152 2.73 4.04 42.37
C ASP A 152 3.09 3.81 40.88
N PHE A 153 2.31 4.39 39.96
CA PHE A 153 2.45 4.21 38.51
C PHE A 153 2.96 5.45 37.76
N THR A 154 3.49 6.43 38.47
CA THR A 154 4.00 7.68 37.88
C THR A 154 5.36 7.46 37.18
N GLU A 155 5.45 7.82 35.90
CA GLU A 155 6.70 7.87 35.14
C GLU A 155 7.44 9.19 35.42
N LEU A 156 8.62 9.11 36.03
CA LEU A 156 9.54 10.25 36.22
C LEU A 156 10.75 10.08 35.30
N TYR A 157 10.82 10.89 34.24
CA TYR A 157 11.94 10.86 33.29
C TYR A 157 12.85 12.08 33.44
N PRO A 158 14.19 11.90 33.47
CA PRO A 158 15.11 13.01 33.38
C PRO A 158 15.09 13.62 31.97
N GLU A 159 15.35 14.92 31.86
CA GLU A 159 15.54 15.57 30.57
C GLU A 159 16.84 15.12 29.89
N GLY A 160 16.83 15.09 28.54
CA GLY A 160 18.02 14.83 27.72
C GLY A 160 18.11 13.42 27.13
N LYS A 161 19.26 13.12 26.51
CA LYS A 161 19.57 11.82 25.90
C LYS A 161 20.99 11.40 26.27
N LEU A 162 21.21 10.10 26.41
CA LEU A 162 22.56 9.55 26.56
C LEU A 162 23.38 9.79 25.28
N PRO A 163 24.71 9.98 25.40
CA PRO A 163 25.57 10.18 24.24
C PRO A 163 25.62 8.92 23.36
N ASN A 164 25.66 9.10 22.03
CA ASN A 164 25.78 8.00 21.08
C ASN A 164 27.24 7.53 20.96
N ASN A 165 27.72 6.80 21.97
CA ASN A 165 29.11 6.33 22.10
C ASN A 165 29.30 4.83 21.83
N ARG A 166 28.28 4.15 21.27
CA ARG A 166 28.37 2.74 20.89
C ARG A 166 29.24 2.57 19.63
N LYS A 167 30.10 1.53 19.62
CA LYS A 167 30.88 1.18 18.42
C LYS A 167 29.95 0.89 17.24
N ARG A 168 30.21 1.56 16.11
CA ARG A 168 29.43 1.45 14.88
C ARG A 168 29.61 0.08 14.21
N ARG A 169 28.55 -0.42 13.58
CA ARG A 169 28.59 -1.69 12.83
C ARG A 169 29.17 -1.45 11.44
N ARG A 170 30.14 -2.27 11.04
CA ARG A 170 30.62 -2.34 9.66
C ARG A 170 29.69 -3.24 8.84
N THR A 171 28.59 -2.68 8.37
CA THR A 171 27.74 -3.36 7.37
C THR A 171 28.45 -3.32 6.01
N ARG A 172 28.49 -4.43 5.27
CA ARG A 172 29.23 -4.50 3.98
C ARG A 172 28.68 -3.53 2.91
N PHE A 173 27.37 -3.26 2.89
CA PHE A 173 26.71 -2.42 1.87
C PHE A 173 25.52 -1.60 2.42
N PRO A 174 25.74 -0.64 3.35
CA PRO A 174 24.65 0.11 3.97
C PRO A 174 23.84 0.94 2.95
N SER A 175 24.45 1.48 1.90
CA SER A 175 23.74 2.20 0.84
C SER A 175 22.73 1.30 0.13
N ARG A 176 23.10 0.05 -0.16
CA ARG A 176 22.20 -0.92 -0.82
C ARG A 176 20.99 -1.23 0.07
N ILE A 177 21.18 -1.29 1.39
CA ILE A 177 20.10 -1.52 2.34
C ILE A 177 19.19 -0.30 2.44
N ALA A 178 19.73 0.92 2.46
CA ALA A 178 18.96 2.16 2.44
C ALA A 178 18.07 2.24 1.19
N ILE A 179 18.63 1.89 0.02
CA ILE A 179 17.89 1.78 -1.24
C ILE A 179 16.77 0.74 -1.12
N ASN A 180 17.09 -0.47 -0.66
CA ASN A 180 16.12 -1.54 -0.51
C ASN A 180 14.97 -1.16 0.43
N LEU A 181 15.28 -0.49 1.54
CA LEU A 181 14.29 0.02 2.49
C LEU A 181 13.34 1.01 1.82
N ALA A 182 13.88 2.02 1.12
CA ALA A 182 13.08 3.03 0.44
C ALA A 182 12.21 2.44 -0.67
N THR A 183 12.75 1.52 -1.49
CA THR A 183 11.98 0.84 -2.54
C THR A 183 10.90 -0.08 -1.95
N SER A 184 11.21 -0.84 -0.89
CA SER A 184 10.25 -1.70 -0.21
C SER A 184 9.11 -0.88 0.41
N PHE A 185 9.41 0.29 0.97
CA PHE A 185 8.41 1.22 1.47
C PHE A 185 7.48 1.70 0.34
N LEU A 186 8.03 2.12 -0.80
CA LEU A 186 7.22 2.60 -1.93
C LEU A 186 6.30 1.50 -2.48
N ASN A 187 6.78 0.26 -2.57
CA ASN A 187 5.96 -0.88 -2.94
C ASN A 187 4.82 -1.10 -1.94
N LEU A 188 5.13 -1.04 -0.64
CA LEU A 188 4.14 -1.18 0.42
C LEU A 188 3.10 -0.05 0.42
N ALA A 189 3.51 1.17 0.06
CA ALA A 189 2.59 2.29 -0.11
C ALA A 189 1.58 2.05 -1.24
N GLU A 190 1.99 1.39 -2.33
CA GLU A 190 1.09 1.00 -3.41
C GLU A 190 0.12 -0.12 -2.99
N GLU A 191 0.58 -1.08 -2.19
CA GLU A 191 -0.26 -2.14 -1.61
C GLU A 191 -1.27 -1.60 -0.57
N SER A 192 -0.94 -0.51 0.12
CA SER A 192 -1.74 0.09 1.19
C SER A 192 -2.90 0.96 0.70
N LYS A 193 -3.20 0.98 -0.61
CA LYS A 193 -4.24 1.84 -1.20
C LYS A 193 -5.66 1.58 -0.67
N SER A 194 -5.94 0.40 -0.14
CA SER A 194 -7.22 0.09 0.51
C SER A 194 -7.51 1.05 1.68
N LEU A 195 -6.46 1.56 2.35
CA LEU A 195 -6.59 2.56 3.41
C LEU A 195 -7.22 3.87 2.91
N LYS A 196 -7.18 4.19 1.62
CA LYS A 196 -7.81 5.40 1.05
C LYS A 196 -9.34 5.32 1.03
N ILE A 197 -9.93 4.23 1.51
CA ILE A 197 -11.37 4.03 1.52
C ILE A 197 -12.11 5.12 2.29
N TYR A 198 -11.54 5.66 3.40
CA TYR A 198 -12.18 6.74 4.18
C TYR A 198 -12.51 7.99 3.34
N LYS A 199 -11.79 8.24 2.23
CA LYS A 199 -12.03 9.36 1.33
C LYS A 199 -13.28 9.18 0.46
N LYS A 200 -13.81 7.96 0.38
CA LYS A 200 -14.90 7.57 -0.53
C LYS A 200 -16.21 7.28 0.19
N MET A 201 -16.27 7.46 1.50
CA MET A 201 -17.43 7.10 2.32
C MET A 201 -17.68 8.11 3.43
N SER A 202 -18.94 8.27 3.79
CA SER A 202 -19.36 9.04 4.95
C SER A 202 -19.31 8.20 6.23
N ARG A 203 -19.31 8.85 7.41
CA ARG A 203 -19.32 8.17 8.71
C ARG A 203 -20.45 7.14 8.88
N ARG A 204 -21.59 7.35 8.21
CA ARG A 204 -22.74 6.43 8.26
C ARG A 204 -22.47 5.10 7.54
N GLU A 205 -21.51 5.09 6.63
CA GLU A 205 -21.17 3.95 5.78
C GLU A 205 -19.96 3.17 6.31
N TYR A 206 -19.25 3.65 7.34
CA TYR A 206 -18.05 2.97 7.86
C TYR A 206 -18.29 1.52 8.28
N ARG A 207 -19.49 1.21 8.78
CA ARG A 207 -19.80 -0.17 9.18
C ARG A 207 -19.84 -1.13 7.99
N SER A 208 -20.18 -0.67 6.78
CA SER A 208 -20.36 -1.54 5.62
C SER A 208 -19.05 -2.00 4.98
N CYS A 209 -17.90 -1.44 5.40
CA CYS A 209 -16.60 -1.84 4.87
C CYS A 209 -15.86 -2.85 5.76
N ILE A 210 -16.44 -3.23 6.90
CA ILE A 210 -15.86 -4.18 7.86
C ILE A 210 -16.72 -5.46 7.89
N PRO A 211 -16.16 -6.65 7.61
CA PRO A 211 -14.73 -6.92 7.40
C PRO A 211 -14.25 -6.78 5.95
N ASP A 212 -15.13 -6.54 4.97
CA ASP A 212 -14.82 -6.79 3.55
C ASP A 212 -13.63 -6.00 2.98
N ILE A 213 -13.52 -4.70 3.28
CA ILE A 213 -12.42 -3.83 2.80
C ILE A 213 -11.37 -3.63 3.91
N ILE A 214 -11.84 -3.44 5.14
CA ILE A 214 -11.02 -3.29 6.34
C ILE A 214 -11.35 -4.45 7.27
N SER A 215 -10.40 -5.38 7.43
CA SER A 215 -10.52 -6.54 8.32
C SER A 215 -9.34 -6.64 9.28
N GLU A 216 -9.53 -7.40 10.37
CA GLU A 216 -8.44 -7.78 11.29
C GLU A 216 -7.27 -8.42 10.51
N GLU A 217 -7.57 -9.33 9.59
CA GLU A 217 -6.56 -10.01 8.76
C GLU A 217 -5.80 -9.01 7.88
N GLY A 218 -6.52 -8.15 7.16
CA GLY A 218 -5.91 -7.16 6.27
C GLY A 218 -5.01 -6.18 7.01
N MET A 219 -5.46 -5.68 8.18
CA MET A 219 -4.64 -4.79 9.01
C MET A 219 -3.39 -5.49 9.54
N ARG A 220 -3.51 -6.74 10.01
CA ARG A 220 -2.38 -7.53 10.50
C ARG A 220 -1.33 -7.82 9.42
N ILE A 221 -1.74 -8.02 8.18
CA ILE A 221 -0.80 -8.19 7.05
C ILE A 221 -0.01 -6.90 6.81
N LEU A 222 -0.67 -5.74 6.80
CA LEU A 222 0.00 -4.44 6.61
C LEU A 222 0.93 -4.12 7.81
N GLU A 223 0.44 -4.30 9.03
CA GLU A 223 1.19 -4.15 10.28
C GLU A 223 2.53 -4.90 10.23
N ASN A 224 2.48 -6.20 9.92
CA ASN A 224 3.67 -7.05 9.81
C ASN A 224 4.65 -6.55 8.74
N LYS A 225 4.16 -6.06 7.60
CA LYS A 225 5.01 -5.53 6.52
C LYS A 225 5.72 -4.25 6.96
N PHE A 226 5.05 -3.33 7.65
CA PHE A 226 5.69 -2.13 8.19
C PHE A 226 6.68 -2.45 9.33
N HIS A 227 6.35 -3.42 10.19
CA HIS A 227 7.27 -3.91 11.21
C HIS A 227 8.55 -4.51 10.58
N ASN A 228 8.43 -5.22 9.46
CA ASN A 228 9.60 -5.72 8.73
C ASN A 228 10.49 -4.58 8.20
N LEU A 229 9.91 -3.48 7.71
CA LEU A 229 10.69 -2.29 7.31
C LEU A 229 11.45 -1.70 8.51
N GLN A 230 10.79 -1.61 9.68
CA GLN A 230 11.43 -1.13 10.89
C GLN A 230 12.60 -2.05 11.29
N SER A 231 12.39 -3.37 11.27
CA SER A 231 13.41 -4.36 11.58
C SER A 231 14.61 -4.30 10.63
N ILE A 232 14.38 -4.07 9.33
CA ILE A 232 15.46 -3.86 8.34
C ILE A 232 16.31 -2.65 8.75
N TYR A 233 15.69 -1.53 9.11
CA TYR A 233 16.41 -0.33 9.53
C TYR A 233 17.19 -0.57 10.82
N ASP A 234 16.52 -0.99 11.89
CA ASP A 234 17.09 -1.12 13.23
C ASP A 234 18.22 -2.17 13.23
N THR A 235 18.08 -3.26 12.46
CA THR A 235 19.09 -4.33 12.37
C THR A 235 20.32 -3.91 11.55
N HIS A 236 20.10 -3.27 10.40
CA HIS A 236 21.13 -3.16 9.36
C HIS A 236 21.63 -1.73 9.09
N LEU A 237 20.88 -0.69 9.49
CA LEU A 237 21.19 0.72 9.20
C LEU A 237 21.47 1.57 10.44
N GLU A 238 20.73 1.39 11.55
CA GLU A 238 20.75 2.31 12.71
C GLU A 238 22.16 2.66 13.23
N LEU A 239 23.06 1.68 13.27
CA LEU A 239 24.44 1.84 13.78
C LEU A 239 25.49 2.04 12.69
N THR A 240 25.09 2.49 11.50
CA THR A 240 26.00 2.72 10.35
C THR A 240 26.30 4.21 10.16
N ASP A 241 27.41 4.52 9.49
CA ASP A 241 27.77 5.91 9.18
C ASP A 241 26.72 6.60 8.29
N ILE A 242 26.06 5.85 7.42
CA ILE A 242 25.04 6.39 6.52
C ILE A 242 23.84 6.93 7.28
N ALA A 243 23.34 6.23 8.30
CA ALA A 243 22.21 6.69 9.11
C ALA A 243 22.51 8.00 9.87
N LEU A 244 23.79 8.34 10.09
CA LEU A 244 24.19 9.60 10.70
C LEU A 244 24.23 10.76 9.70
N HIS A 245 24.70 10.51 8.48
CA HIS A 245 24.94 11.57 7.49
C HIS A 245 23.73 11.82 6.59
N ASP A 246 22.95 10.80 6.26
CA ASP A 246 21.70 10.93 5.52
C ASP A 246 20.56 11.29 6.49
N LYS A 247 20.16 12.56 6.48
CA LYS A 247 19.10 13.09 7.34
C LYS A 247 17.71 12.51 7.02
N ASN A 248 17.52 11.94 5.83
CA ASN A 248 16.24 11.36 5.44
C ASN A 248 16.01 9.98 6.09
N LEU A 249 17.07 9.25 6.41
CA LEU A 249 16.97 7.91 6.98
C LEU A 249 16.33 7.88 8.37
N PRO A 250 16.73 8.74 9.33
CA PRO A 250 16.03 8.86 10.62
C PRO A 250 14.56 9.28 10.48
N VAL A 251 14.25 10.17 9.53
CA VAL A 251 12.87 10.60 9.25
C VAL A 251 12.04 9.43 8.72
N LEU A 252 12.58 8.69 7.74
CA LEU A 252 11.94 7.50 7.18
C LEU A 252 11.70 6.44 8.27
N ARG A 253 12.68 6.20 9.14
CA ARG A 253 12.52 5.30 10.30
C ARG A 253 11.39 5.76 11.20
N GLY A 254 11.36 7.05 11.56
CA GLY A 254 10.31 7.64 12.37
C GLY A 254 8.91 7.45 11.79
N GLN A 255 8.76 7.69 10.48
CA GLN A 255 7.50 7.47 9.77
C GLN A 255 7.11 5.98 9.71
N ILE A 256 8.05 5.08 9.46
CA ILE A 256 7.81 3.62 9.49
C ILE A 256 7.31 3.21 10.87
N SER A 257 8.00 3.61 11.94
CA SER A 257 7.61 3.29 13.32
C SER A 257 6.23 3.84 13.65
N LEU A 258 5.91 5.06 13.22
CA LEU A 258 4.59 5.64 13.45
C LEU A 258 3.47 4.88 12.73
N VAL A 259 3.64 4.59 11.44
CA VAL A 259 2.66 3.83 10.65
C VAL A 259 2.48 2.43 11.22
N TYR A 260 3.55 1.77 11.64
CA TYR A 260 3.47 0.48 12.34
C TYR A 260 2.61 0.56 13.61
N ASN A 261 2.88 1.50 14.51
CA ASN A 261 2.10 1.65 15.76
C ASN A 261 0.62 2.00 15.50
N LEU A 262 0.33 2.81 14.48
CA LEU A 262 -1.05 3.12 14.08
C LEU A 262 -1.76 1.87 13.53
N LEU A 263 -1.10 1.07 12.69
CA LEU A 263 -1.65 -0.18 12.16
C LEU A 263 -1.85 -1.23 13.24
N GLU A 264 -0.88 -1.43 14.13
CA GLU A 264 -1.01 -2.35 15.27
C GLU A 264 -2.24 -1.99 16.13
N THR A 265 -2.41 -0.70 16.40
CA THR A 265 -3.56 -0.21 17.17
C THR A 265 -4.87 -0.37 16.40
N ALA A 266 -4.87 -0.11 15.08
CA ALA A 266 -6.01 -0.32 14.21
C ALA A 266 -6.41 -1.80 14.16
N THR A 267 -5.46 -2.74 14.07
CA THR A 267 -5.70 -4.18 14.11
C THR A 267 -6.49 -4.58 15.36
N VAL A 268 -6.08 -4.09 16.53
CA VAL A 268 -6.77 -4.36 17.80
C VAL A 268 -8.18 -3.76 17.82
N LEU A 269 -8.36 -2.54 17.32
CA LEU A 269 -9.67 -1.89 17.28
C LEU A 269 -10.63 -2.58 16.28
N VAL A 270 -10.14 -3.00 15.12
CA VAL A 270 -10.92 -3.77 14.15
C VAL A 270 -11.34 -5.11 14.74
N HIS A 271 -10.42 -5.82 15.39
CA HIS A 271 -10.73 -7.06 16.11
C HIS A 271 -11.86 -6.85 17.14
N TYR A 272 -11.78 -5.77 17.93
CA TYR A 272 -12.83 -5.40 18.87
C TYR A 272 -14.17 -5.13 18.16
N ILE A 273 -14.17 -4.38 17.06
CA ILE A 273 -15.40 -4.07 16.29
C ILE A 273 -16.03 -5.35 15.73
N GLU A 274 -15.23 -6.23 15.12
CA GLU A 274 -15.69 -7.48 14.51
C GLU A 274 -16.26 -8.47 15.54
N ARG A 275 -15.62 -8.62 16.70
CA ARG A 275 -15.91 -9.71 17.64
C ARG A 275 -16.64 -9.30 18.92
N HIS A 276 -16.56 -8.04 19.33
CA HIS A 276 -17.01 -7.59 20.65
C HIS A 276 -18.03 -6.45 20.61
N ALA A 277 -17.93 -5.49 19.68
CA ALA A 277 -18.77 -4.29 19.70
C ALA A 277 -20.29 -4.60 19.64
N GLY A 278 -20.68 -5.57 18.81
CA GLY A 278 -22.09 -5.98 18.66
C GLY A 278 -22.73 -6.53 19.95
N TYR A 279 -21.92 -6.99 20.91
CA TYR A 279 -22.43 -7.45 22.20
C TYR A 279 -23.04 -6.31 23.03
N PHE A 280 -22.46 -5.11 22.94
CA PHE A 280 -22.90 -3.93 23.66
C PHE A 280 -24.10 -3.24 22.98
N SER A 281 -24.94 -4.01 22.29
CA SER A 281 -26.19 -3.56 21.67
C SER A 281 -27.30 -3.30 22.70
N LYS A 282 -28.54 -3.07 22.25
CA LYS A 282 -29.70 -2.76 23.12
C LYS A 282 -29.96 -3.80 24.24
N LYS A 283 -29.42 -5.02 24.14
CA LYS A 283 -29.57 -6.09 25.14
C LYS A 283 -28.58 -5.99 26.31
N TRP A 284 -27.57 -5.12 26.22
CA TRP A 284 -26.61 -4.89 27.30
C TRP A 284 -27.25 -4.08 28.43
N LYS A 285 -27.24 -4.65 29.65
CA LYS A 285 -27.94 -4.08 30.82
C LYS A 285 -27.12 -3.09 31.64
N TYR A 286 -25.87 -2.85 31.24
CA TYR A 286 -24.95 -1.95 31.93
C TYR A 286 -24.62 -0.74 31.07
N LYS A 287 -24.01 0.28 31.67
CA LYS A 287 -23.52 1.42 30.90
C LYS A 287 -22.41 0.96 29.96
N LYS A 288 -22.51 1.32 28.68
CA LYS A 288 -21.48 1.02 27.67
C LYS A 288 -20.22 1.84 27.95
N HIS A 289 -19.07 1.25 27.66
CA HIS A 289 -17.80 1.97 27.74
C HIS A 289 -17.61 2.92 26.56
N ILE A 290 -18.08 2.51 25.37
CA ILE A 290 -18.05 3.29 24.14
C ILE A 290 -19.18 2.83 23.21
N GLU A 291 -19.67 3.73 22.35
CA GLU A 291 -20.62 3.37 21.29
C GLU A 291 -19.89 2.85 20.05
N GLU A 292 -20.49 1.89 19.32
CA GLU A 292 -19.90 1.31 18.11
C GLU A 292 -19.58 2.38 17.05
N GLY A 293 -20.48 3.36 16.87
CA GLY A 293 -20.26 4.47 15.94
C GLY A 293 -19.04 5.33 16.30
N GLN A 294 -18.71 5.44 17.59
CA GLN A 294 -17.50 6.14 18.03
C GLN A 294 -16.25 5.29 17.75
N CYS A 295 -16.27 3.98 17.97
CA CYS A 295 -15.18 3.08 17.55
C CYS A 295 -14.91 3.17 16.04
N LEU A 296 -15.97 3.11 15.22
CA LEU A 296 -15.86 3.23 13.77
C LEU A 296 -15.26 4.56 13.35
N SER A 297 -15.66 5.66 14.02
CA SER A 297 -15.10 6.99 13.75
C SER A 297 -13.63 7.06 14.16
N ILE A 298 -13.24 6.54 15.31
CA ILE A 298 -11.82 6.49 15.75
C ILE A 298 -10.99 5.66 14.77
N LEU A 299 -11.49 4.51 14.33
CA LEU A 299 -10.80 3.68 13.34
C LEU A 299 -10.57 4.45 12.05
N MET A 300 -11.64 5.00 11.45
CA MET A 300 -11.59 5.56 10.11
C MET A 300 -11.02 6.98 10.06
N ASP A 301 -11.51 7.88 10.93
CA ASP A 301 -11.14 9.29 10.93
C ASP A 301 -9.74 9.53 11.49
N TYR A 302 -9.27 8.64 12.38
CA TYR A 302 -7.96 8.77 13.01
C TYR A 302 -6.99 7.70 12.51
N PHE A 303 -7.13 6.43 12.89
CA PHE A 303 -6.09 5.43 12.59
C PHE A 303 -5.86 5.22 11.09
N ILE A 304 -6.91 4.94 10.32
CA ILE A 304 -6.80 4.71 8.87
C ILE A 304 -6.37 5.99 8.13
N THR A 305 -6.93 7.13 8.52
CA THR A 305 -6.61 8.44 7.91
C THR A 305 -5.15 8.82 8.12
N TYR A 306 -4.63 8.74 9.35
CA TYR A 306 -3.23 9.09 9.62
C TYR A 306 -2.25 8.05 9.07
N CYS A 307 -2.60 6.76 9.03
CA CYS A 307 -1.82 5.77 8.28
C CYS A 307 -1.64 6.20 6.82
N ASP A 308 -2.72 6.49 6.09
CA ASP A 308 -2.64 6.95 4.69
C ASP A 308 -1.82 8.24 4.55
N ARG A 309 -2.05 9.24 5.41
CA ARG A 309 -1.33 10.52 5.36
C ARG A 309 0.18 10.36 5.56
N PHE A 310 0.60 9.61 6.57
CA PHE A 310 2.03 9.39 6.81
C PHE A 310 2.67 8.48 5.76
N ILE A 311 1.94 7.49 5.24
CA ILE A 311 2.42 6.69 4.10
C ILE A 311 2.66 7.58 2.88
N VAL A 312 1.71 8.44 2.52
CA VAL A 312 1.84 9.37 1.39
C VAL A 312 2.99 10.35 1.60
N SER A 313 3.09 10.96 2.79
CA SER A 313 4.14 11.93 3.12
C SER A 313 5.55 11.29 3.09
N ALA A 314 5.67 10.02 3.48
CA ALA A 314 6.93 9.28 3.44
C ALA A 314 7.42 8.92 2.03
N GLN A 315 6.56 8.96 0.99
CA GLN A 315 6.98 8.65 -0.38
C GLN A 315 8.04 9.64 -0.88
N GLU A 316 7.94 10.92 -0.53
CA GLU A 316 8.96 11.93 -0.90
C GLU A 316 10.28 11.72 -0.15
N VAL A 317 10.21 11.28 1.11
CA VAL A 317 11.41 10.92 1.88
C VAL A 317 12.12 9.73 1.21
N CYS A 318 11.36 8.70 0.82
CA CYS A 318 11.89 7.55 0.10
C CYS A 318 12.52 7.96 -1.24
N ARG A 319 11.85 8.79 -2.03
CA ARG A 319 12.39 9.31 -3.30
C ARG A 319 13.68 10.12 -3.08
N SER A 320 13.75 10.90 -2.01
CA SER A 320 14.96 11.66 -1.65
C SER A 320 16.13 10.74 -1.29
N VAL A 321 15.89 9.69 -0.49
CA VAL A 321 16.88 8.63 -0.22
C VAL A 321 17.35 7.99 -1.54
N LEU A 322 16.42 7.60 -2.42
CA LEU A 322 16.76 6.95 -3.69
C LEU A 322 17.63 7.83 -4.60
N ARG A 323 17.30 9.13 -4.70
CA ARG A 323 18.09 10.11 -5.48
C ARG A 323 19.52 10.26 -4.95
N GLN A 324 19.70 10.26 -3.62
CA GLN A 324 21.01 10.42 -3.00
C GLN A 324 21.97 9.26 -3.35
N TYR A 325 21.44 8.06 -3.59
CA TYR A 325 22.23 6.88 -3.98
C TYR A 325 22.12 6.57 -5.47
N SER A 326 21.81 7.56 -6.30
CA SER A 326 21.63 7.34 -7.72
C SER A 326 22.93 7.02 -8.43
N VAL A 327 22.91 6.01 -9.31
CA VAL A 327 24.04 5.64 -10.16
C VAL A 327 23.62 5.83 -11.62
N PRO A 328 24.21 6.80 -12.34
CA PRO A 328 23.85 7.06 -13.73
C PRO A 328 24.31 5.91 -14.62
N ASP A 329 23.46 5.52 -15.56
CA ASP A 329 23.71 4.46 -16.54
C ASP A 329 22.91 4.74 -17.83
N ARG A 330 23.07 3.88 -18.85
CA ARG A 330 22.32 3.94 -20.10
C ARG A 330 21.96 2.53 -20.58
N ILE A 331 20.76 2.37 -21.12
CA ILE A 331 20.31 1.16 -21.80
C ILE A 331 19.73 1.51 -23.17
N THR A 332 19.85 0.59 -24.12
CA THR A 332 19.18 0.69 -25.42
C THR A 332 18.22 -0.48 -25.57
N VAL A 333 16.94 -0.18 -25.79
CA VAL A 333 15.87 -1.17 -25.87
C VAL A 333 15.10 -1.01 -27.17
N SER A 334 14.50 -2.10 -27.65
CA SER A 334 13.58 -2.06 -28.80
C SER A 334 12.33 -1.26 -28.47
N ILE A 335 11.80 -0.53 -29.45
CA ILE A 335 10.48 0.12 -29.29
C ILE A 335 9.37 -0.94 -29.11
N PRO A 336 8.21 -0.58 -28.52
CA PRO A 336 7.08 -1.50 -28.43
C PRO A 336 6.63 -1.98 -29.82
N ASN A 337 6.33 -3.27 -29.92
CA ASN A 337 5.96 -3.90 -31.18
C ASN A 337 4.61 -3.37 -31.70
N TYR A 338 3.62 -3.28 -30.81
CA TYR A 338 2.28 -2.79 -31.13
C TYR A 338 2.25 -1.26 -31.06
N ARG A 339 2.16 -0.59 -32.21
CA ARG A 339 2.00 0.88 -32.35
C ARG A 339 3.03 1.76 -31.62
N GLY A 340 4.18 1.20 -31.21
CA GLY A 340 5.24 1.94 -30.52
C GLY A 340 4.82 2.48 -29.15
N PHE A 341 5.37 3.63 -28.74
CA PHE A 341 5.06 4.28 -27.46
C PHE A 341 3.68 4.97 -27.47
N HIS A 342 2.62 4.18 -27.57
CA HIS A 342 1.24 4.65 -27.35
C HIS A 342 0.92 4.72 -25.84
N VAL A 343 -0.37 4.80 -25.51
CA VAL A 343 -0.88 5.03 -24.15
C VAL A 343 -0.28 4.09 -23.12
N ARG A 344 -0.35 2.78 -23.35
CA ARG A 344 0.01 1.80 -22.32
C ARG A 344 1.53 1.72 -22.06
N PRO A 345 2.41 1.48 -23.06
CA PRO A 345 3.86 1.48 -22.85
C PRO A 345 4.37 2.76 -22.20
N SER A 346 3.92 3.92 -22.68
CA SER A 346 4.35 5.22 -22.16
C SER A 346 3.92 5.44 -20.72
N THR A 347 2.70 5.03 -20.38
CA THR A 347 2.19 5.13 -19.00
C THR A 347 2.96 4.21 -18.06
N LEU A 348 3.29 2.99 -18.49
CA LEU A 348 4.07 2.05 -17.67
C LEU A 348 5.49 2.54 -17.43
N ILE A 349 6.18 3.02 -18.46
CA ILE A 349 7.51 3.64 -18.32
C ILE A 349 7.45 4.83 -17.38
N SER A 350 6.49 5.75 -17.58
CA SER A 350 6.36 6.93 -16.73
C SER A 350 6.10 6.55 -15.28
N LYS A 351 5.28 5.51 -15.02
CA LYS A 351 5.06 5.00 -13.67
C LYS A 351 6.34 4.44 -13.03
N ILE A 352 7.16 3.69 -13.78
CA ILE A 352 8.46 3.21 -13.31
C ILE A 352 9.33 4.41 -12.93
N VAL A 353 9.45 5.40 -13.81
CA VAL A 353 10.30 6.58 -13.57
C VAL A 353 9.82 7.39 -12.36
N LEU A 354 8.51 7.60 -12.23
CA LEU A 354 7.90 8.33 -11.11
C LEU A 354 7.99 7.57 -9.78
N HIS A 355 7.97 6.23 -9.81
CA HIS A 355 8.14 5.40 -8.61
C HIS A 355 9.46 5.73 -7.91
N TYR A 356 10.58 5.79 -8.66
CA TYR A 356 11.90 6.05 -8.10
C TYR A 356 12.31 7.53 -8.01
N GLY A 357 11.43 8.48 -8.36
CA GLY A 357 11.68 9.90 -8.14
C GLY A 357 12.17 10.72 -9.34
N GLY A 358 11.95 10.26 -10.58
CA GLY A 358 11.68 11.17 -11.70
C GLY A 358 12.82 11.61 -12.64
N ASN A 359 13.98 10.95 -12.69
CA ASN A 359 15.10 11.44 -13.52
C ASN A 359 15.59 10.42 -14.56
N VAL A 360 14.75 10.16 -15.57
CA VAL A 360 15.12 9.35 -16.73
C VAL A 360 14.79 10.11 -18.01
N LYS A 361 15.73 10.14 -18.93
CA LYS A 361 15.58 10.72 -20.27
C LYS A 361 15.62 9.63 -21.32
N MET A 362 14.71 9.72 -22.29
CA MET A 362 14.72 8.87 -23.47
C MET A 362 15.31 9.67 -24.64
N GLN A 363 16.28 9.10 -25.33
CA GLN A 363 16.88 9.64 -26.53
C GLN A 363 16.41 8.82 -27.74
N LEU A 364 15.91 9.53 -28.75
CA LEU A 364 15.56 8.98 -30.07
C LEU A 364 16.17 9.92 -31.12
N HIS A 365 17.13 9.41 -31.90
CA HIS A 365 18.00 10.23 -32.75
C HIS A 365 18.69 11.35 -31.92
N ASP A 366 18.59 12.59 -32.38
CA ASP A 366 19.16 13.78 -31.71
C ASP A 366 18.18 14.43 -30.72
N GLN A 367 16.98 13.86 -30.54
CA GLN A 367 15.96 14.42 -29.64
C GLN A 367 15.95 13.70 -28.29
N ILE A 368 15.73 14.49 -27.23
CA ILE A 368 15.63 14.02 -25.85
C ILE A 368 14.22 14.30 -25.33
N TYR A 369 13.65 13.29 -24.68
CA TYR A 369 12.30 13.28 -24.14
C TYR A 369 12.34 12.96 -22.65
N ASP A 370 11.43 13.55 -21.88
CA ASP A 370 11.27 13.22 -20.47
C ASP A 370 10.47 11.93 -20.29
N ALA A 371 11.11 10.86 -19.81
CA ALA A 371 10.47 9.56 -19.67
C ALA A 371 9.49 9.50 -18.47
N SER A 372 9.46 10.52 -17.61
CA SER A 372 8.46 10.63 -16.54
C SER A 372 7.10 11.15 -17.03
N MET A 373 7.06 11.70 -18.25
CA MET A 373 5.86 12.30 -18.83
C MET A 373 5.34 11.46 -20.00
N PRO A 374 4.17 10.81 -19.88
CA PRO A 374 3.63 9.97 -20.96
C PRO A 374 3.47 10.72 -22.29
N LEU A 375 3.12 12.01 -22.23
CA LEU A 375 2.95 12.86 -23.42
C LEU A 375 4.24 13.09 -24.20
N GLU A 376 5.40 13.16 -23.53
CA GLU A 376 6.69 13.27 -24.23
C GLU A 376 7.03 11.97 -24.97
N LEU A 377 6.69 10.83 -24.39
CA LEU A 377 6.84 9.52 -25.05
C LEU A 377 5.88 9.37 -26.24
N PHE A 378 4.66 9.93 -26.16
CA PHE A 378 3.76 10.01 -27.32
C PHE A 378 4.34 10.89 -28.42
N ARG A 379 4.95 12.03 -28.06
CA ARG A 379 5.60 12.90 -29.04
C ARG A 379 6.73 12.18 -29.76
N ALA A 380 7.52 11.39 -29.04
CA ALA A 380 8.53 10.53 -29.65
C ALA A 380 7.90 9.45 -30.56
N ASN A 381 6.72 8.94 -30.21
CA ASN A 381 6.02 7.97 -31.02
C ASN A 381 5.60 8.50 -32.40
N GLU A 382 5.31 9.80 -32.53
CA GLU A 382 5.04 10.40 -33.84
C GLU A 382 6.26 10.34 -34.77
N VAL A 383 7.46 10.54 -34.21
CA VAL A 383 8.73 10.39 -34.94
C VAL A 383 8.91 8.92 -35.35
N ILE A 384 8.71 7.98 -34.42
CA ILE A 384 8.77 6.54 -34.69
C ILE A 384 7.81 6.13 -35.82
N ASN A 385 6.58 6.61 -35.78
CA ASN A 385 5.57 6.31 -36.79
C ASN A 385 5.95 6.92 -38.15
N SER A 386 6.58 8.10 -38.16
CA SER A 386 7.14 8.69 -39.37
C SER A 386 8.24 7.83 -39.97
N ASP A 387 9.18 7.33 -39.15
CA ASP A 387 10.28 6.48 -39.59
C ASP A 387 9.79 5.12 -40.12
N LYS A 388 8.80 4.53 -39.44
CA LYS A 388 8.09 3.34 -39.89
C LYS A 388 7.51 3.55 -41.29
N ARG A 389 6.75 4.64 -41.50
CA ARG A 389 6.17 4.97 -42.82
C ARG A 389 7.25 5.19 -43.89
N ALA A 390 8.34 5.88 -43.55
CA ALA A 390 9.45 6.10 -44.46
C ALA A 390 10.15 4.77 -44.85
N ALA A 391 10.28 3.83 -43.90
CA ALA A 391 10.80 2.50 -44.17
C ALA A 391 9.89 1.70 -45.10
N ALA A 392 8.59 1.65 -44.82
CA ALA A 392 7.62 1.00 -45.70
C ALA A 392 7.62 1.62 -47.11
N ALA A 393 7.71 2.95 -47.23
CA ALA A 393 7.84 3.63 -48.51
C ALA A 393 9.07 3.18 -49.30
N ARG A 394 10.22 2.98 -48.65
CA ARG A 394 11.42 2.45 -49.30
C ARG A 394 11.23 1.02 -49.82
N GLU A 395 10.53 0.17 -49.07
CA GLU A 395 10.24 -1.20 -49.52
C GLU A 395 9.24 -1.23 -50.69
N ILE A 396 8.20 -0.38 -50.66
CA ILE A 396 7.29 -0.19 -51.80
C ILE A 396 8.07 0.20 -53.06
N MET A 397 9.01 1.14 -52.96
CA MET A 397 9.83 1.58 -54.10
C MET A 397 10.74 0.47 -54.67
N LYS A 398 11.09 -0.54 -53.88
CA LYS A 398 11.88 -1.69 -54.33
C LYS A 398 11.03 -2.76 -55.01
N HIS A 399 9.71 -2.72 -54.82
CA HIS A 399 8.81 -3.76 -55.29
C HIS A 399 8.87 -3.94 -56.82
N PRO A 400 8.90 -5.18 -57.36
CA PRO A 400 9.00 -5.41 -58.81
C PRO A 400 7.92 -4.71 -59.63
N LEU A 401 6.67 -4.76 -59.14
CA LEU A 401 5.53 -4.09 -59.78
C LEU A 401 5.66 -2.55 -59.79
N ILE A 402 6.43 -1.97 -58.88
CA ILE A 402 6.72 -0.53 -58.83
C ILE A 402 7.90 -0.17 -59.74
N ARG A 403 8.97 -0.97 -59.70
CA ARG A 403 10.17 -0.75 -60.54
C ARG A 403 9.91 -0.91 -62.04
N GLN A 404 8.96 -1.77 -62.41
CA GLN A 404 8.63 -2.08 -63.79
C GLN A 404 7.46 -1.25 -64.34
N LEU A 405 6.97 -0.23 -63.61
CA LEU A 405 5.94 0.65 -64.17
C LEU A 405 6.47 1.36 -65.40
N LYS A 406 5.72 1.22 -66.50
CA LYS A 406 5.81 2.11 -67.65
C LYS A 406 5.05 3.41 -67.32
N ILE A 407 5.37 4.48 -68.05
CA ILE A 407 4.80 5.84 -67.87
C ILE A 407 3.30 5.90 -68.24
N GLU A 408 2.73 4.83 -68.79
CA GLU A 408 1.33 4.76 -69.20
C GLU A 408 0.37 4.80 -67.99
N LYS A 409 -0.75 5.53 -68.14
CA LYS A 409 -1.77 5.71 -67.10
C LYS A 409 -2.50 4.38 -66.88
N LEU A 410 -2.37 3.83 -65.67
CA LEU A 410 -3.05 2.59 -65.27
C LEU A 410 -4.55 2.83 -65.09
N SER A 411 -5.37 1.83 -65.42
CA SER A 411 -6.79 1.85 -65.08
C SER A 411 -7.01 1.62 -63.58
N THR A 412 -8.17 2.06 -63.07
CA THR A 412 -8.58 1.87 -61.66
C THR A 412 -8.51 0.41 -61.22
N GLU A 413 -9.00 -0.51 -62.06
CA GLU A 413 -8.98 -1.95 -61.78
C GLU A 413 -7.56 -2.52 -61.73
N GLU A 414 -6.67 -2.07 -62.61
CA GLU A 414 -5.26 -2.48 -62.57
C GLU A 414 -4.55 -1.95 -61.32
N MET A 415 -4.83 -0.72 -60.89
CA MET A 415 -4.30 -0.16 -59.66
C MET A 415 -4.75 -0.95 -58.43
N LYS A 416 -6.05 -1.29 -58.34
CA LYS A 416 -6.59 -2.13 -57.26
C LYS A 416 -5.95 -3.52 -57.23
N LYS A 417 -5.80 -4.16 -58.39
CA LYS A 417 -5.15 -5.48 -58.49
C LYS A 417 -3.68 -5.42 -58.05
N LYS A 418 -2.93 -4.42 -58.50
CA LYS A 418 -1.52 -4.24 -58.12
C LYS A 418 -1.37 -3.89 -56.64
N LEU A 419 -2.25 -3.06 -56.08
CA LEU A 419 -2.28 -2.77 -54.63
C LEU A 419 -2.38 -4.07 -53.82
N ARG A 420 -3.33 -4.95 -54.15
CA ARG A 420 -3.52 -6.23 -53.45
C ARG A 420 -2.25 -7.08 -53.45
N ILE A 421 -1.59 -7.21 -54.61
CA ILE A 421 -0.34 -7.98 -54.74
C ILE A 421 0.77 -7.35 -53.88
N ILE A 422 1.01 -6.04 -54.03
CA ILE A 422 2.05 -5.34 -53.26
C ILE A 422 1.80 -5.49 -51.76
N PHE A 423 0.57 -5.37 -51.31
CA PHE A 423 0.23 -5.46 -49.90
C PHE A 423 0.45 -6.88 -49.33
N LEU A 424 0.05 -7.91 -50.08
CA LEU A 424 0.31 -9.31 -49.72
C LEU A 424 1.81 -9.60 -49.66
N ASP A 425 2.58 -9.17 -50.66
CA ASP A 425 4.04 -9.36 -50.70
C ASP A 425 4.72 -8.66 -49.51
N LEU A 426 4.27 -7.45 -49.15
CA LEU A 426 4.78 -6.73 -47.98
C LEU A 426 4.42 -7.42 -46.65
N MET A 427 3.29 -8.11 -46.58
CA MET A 427 2.91 -8.93 -45.42
C MET A 427 3.73 -10.21 -45.34
N GLU A 428 3.94 -10.92 -46.46
CA GLU A 428 4.79 -12.12 -46.52
C GLU A 428 6.24 -11.82 -46.11
N GLN A 429 6.74 -10.64 -46.51
CA GLN A 429 8.05 -10.13 -46.11
C GLN A 429 8.11 -9.63 -44.66
N LYS A 430 6.98 -9.65 -43.93
CA LYS A 430 6.82 -9.11 -42.58
C LYS A 430 7.16 -7.62 -42.45
N THR A 431 7.03 -6.86 -43.54
CA THR A 431 7.11 -5.39 -43.53
C THR A 431 5.84 -4.82 -42.93
N LEU A 432 4.67 -5.39 -43.30
CA LEU A 432 3.38 -5.09 -42.71
C LEU A 432 2.95 -6.21 -41.75
N LEU A 433 2.43 -5.82 -40.59
CA LEU A 433 1.84 -6.71 -39.60
C LEU A 433 0.32 -6.54 -39.65
N LEU A 434 -0.42 -7.65 -39.67
CA LEU A 434 -1.88 -7.64 -39.70
C LEU A 434 -2.42 -7.92 -38.29
N TYR A 435 -3.34 -7.09 -37.83
CA TYR A 435 -4.02 -7.30 -36.54
C TYR A 435 -5.44 -7.86 -36.70
N GLU A 436 -6.06 -7.64 -37.86
CA GLU A 436 -7.42 -8.09 -38.13
C GLU A 436 -7.49 -8.87 -39.44
N ASN A 437 -7.98 -10.11 -39.39
CA ASN A 437 -8.02 -11.00 -40.56
C ASN A 437 -9.06 -10.57 -41.62
N SER A 438 -9.93 -9.62 -41.31
CA SER A 438 -10.95 -9.09 -42.22
C SER A 438 -10.61 -7.67 -42.66
N PHE A 439 -9.89 -7.55 -43.78
CA PHE A 439 -9.71 -6.26 -44.45
C PHE A 439 -10.07 -6.37 -45.93
N SER A 440 -10.79 -5.37 -46.43
CA SER A 440 -11.18 -5.24 -47.84
C SER A 440 -10.66 -3.93 -48.37
N PHE A 441 -10.19 -3.95 -49.63
CA PHE A 441 -9.78 -2.77 -50.40
C PHE A 441 -10.93 -2.18 -51.23
N GLU A 442 -12.15 -2.72 -51.11
CA GLU A 442 -13.29 -2.33 -51.96
C GLU A 442 -13.71 -0.88 -51.75
N GLU A 443 -13.58 -0.36 -50.52
CA GLU A 443 -13.89 1.04 -50.18
C GLU A 443 -12.76 2.02 -50.49
N LEU A 444 -11.65 1.54 -51.05
CA LEU A 444 -10.48 2.36 -51.35
C LEU A 444 -10.32 2.49 -52.87
N ASP A 445 -10.88 3.56 -53.45
CA ASP A 445 -10.68 3.91 -54.86
C ASP A 445 -9.47 4.85 -55.03
N PRO A 446 -8.68 4.71 -56.11
CA PRO A 446 -7.71 5.72 -56.53
C PRO A 446 -8.34 7.11 -56.67
N LEU A 447 -7.63 8.14 -56.21
CA LEU A 447 -8.04 9.54 -56.43
C LEU A 447 -7.77 9.97 -57.87
N GLU A 448 -8.38 11.08 -58.30
CA GLU A 448 -8.14 11.68 -59.61
C GLU A 448 -6.64 12.01 -59.76
N ASP A 449 -6.03 11.51 -60.85
CA ASP A 449 -4.60 11.64 -61.17
C ASP A 449 -3.60 11.04 -60.16
N GLU A 450 -4.06 10.18 -59.25
CA GLU A 450 -3.19 9.46 -58.32
C GLU A 450 -2.37 8.38 -59.06
N ASN A 451 -1.05 8.37 -58.85
CA ASN A 451 -0.20 7.29 -59.35
C ASN A 451 -0.24 6.07 -58.40
N LEU A 452 0.22 4.91 -58.88
CA LEU A 452 0.18 3.67 -58.09
C LEU A 452 1.00 3.75 -56.78
N ILE A 453 2.10 4.49 -56.76
CA ILE A 453 2.94 4.62 -55.55
C ILE A 453 2.16 5.38 -54.47
N ASP A 454 1.56 6.50 -54.82
CA ASP A 454 0.80 7.33 -53.89
C ASP A 454 -0.48 6.63 -53.45
N TYR A 455 -1.11 5.87 -54.35
CA TYR A 455 -2.24 5.01 -54.03
C TYR A 455 -1.90 3.95 -52.97
N VAL A 456 -0.77 3.24 -53.12
CA VAL A 456 -0.31 2.25 -52.13
C VAL A 456 0.06 2.90 -50.80
N LYS A 457 0.77 4.04 -50.83
CA LYS A 457 1.10 4.80 -49.60
C LYS A 457 -0.15 5.26 -48.86
N ARG A 458 -1.15 5.75 -49.60
CA ARG A 458 -2.44 6.18 -49.03
C ARG A 458 -3.17 4.99 -48.42
N ALA A 459 -3.22 3.85 -49.11
CA ALA A 459 -3.82 2.62 -48.56
C ALA A 459 -3.18 2.23 -47.22
N ILE A 460 -1.84 2.14 -47.16
CA ILE A 460 -1.12 1.81 -45.91
C ILE A 460 -1.41 2.84 -44.82
N THR A 461 -1.40 4.13 -45.15
CA THR A 461 -1.71 5.21 -44.19
C THR A 461 -3.13 5.09 -43.65
N THR A 462 -4.11 4.80 -44.51
CA THR A 462 -5.51 4.58 -44.12
C THR A 462 -5.63 3.38 -43.19
N TYR A 463 -5.05 2.22 -43.53
CA TYR A 463 -5.16 1.03 -42.68
C TYR A 463 -4.38 1.13 -41.36
N LEU A 464 -3.29 1.90 -41.32
CA LEU A 464 -2.61 2.27 -40.07
C LEU A 464 -3.52 3.13 -39.18
N ALA A 465 -4.17 4.15 -39.77
CA ALA A 465 -5.09 5.03 -39.04
C ALA A 465 -6.34 4.27 -38.53
N LEU A 466 -6.85 3.34 -39.33
CA LEU A 466 -7.93 2.43 -38.92
C LEU A 466 -7.46 1.36 -37.92
N GLY A 467 -6.16 1.21 -37.72
CA GLY A 467 -5.62 0.27 -36.76
C GLY A 467 -5.62 -1.20 -37.19
N LYS A 468 -5.85 -1.47 -38.47
CA LYS A 468 -5.93 -2.82 -39.05
C LYS A 468 -4.56 -3.45 -39.28
N ILE A 469 -3.54 -2.60 -39.49
CA ILE A 469 -2.15 -3.00 -39.69
C ILE A 469 -1.20 -2.20 -38.80
N ASP A 470 0.04 -2.67 -38.70
CA ASP A 470 1.22 -1.89 -38.30
C ASP A 470 2.38 -2.16 -39.26
N ILE A 471 3.43 -1.35 -39.17
CA ILE A 471 4.69 -1.55 -39.87
C ILE A 471 5.72 -2.12 -38.90
N SER A 472 6.30 -3.26 -39.28
CA SER A 472 7.37 -3.89 -38.52
C SER A 472 8.58 -2.97 -38.43
N SER A 473 9.19 -2.90 -37.26
CA SER A 473 10.31 -2.00 -36.99
C SER A 473 11.32 -2.64 -36.06
N ARG A 474 12.60 -2.39 -36.33
CA ARG A 474 13.72 -2.72 -35.45
C ARG A 474 14.32 -1.47 -34.81
N LEU A 475 13.55 -0.39 -34.76
CA LEU A 475 13.98 0.85 -34.11
C LEU A 475 14.23 0.58 -32.62
N THR A 476 15.24 1.27 -32.11
CA THR A 476 15.60 1.24 -30.70
C THR A 476 15.62 2.65 -30.16
N VAL A 477 15.47 2.76 -28.85
CA VAL A 477 15.61 4.02 -28.10
C VAL A 477 16.59 3.82 -26.96
N THR A 478 17.31 4.88 -26.62
CA THR A 478 18.27 4.85 -25.50
C THR A 478 17.67 5.58 -24.30
N PHE A 479 17.53 4.88 -23.18
CA PHE A 479 17.20 5.52 -21.91
C PHE A 479 18.47 5.80 -21.11
N SER A 480 18.49 6.95 -20.44
CA SER A 480 19.58 7.36 -19.57
C SER A 480 19.04 7.88 -18.25
N GLY A 481 19.66 7.50 -17.15
CA GLY A 481 19.18 7.82 -15.81
C GLY A 481 19.72 6.83 -14.78
N ASP A 482 18.99 6.66 -13.67
CA ASP A 482 19.41 5.76 -12.62
C ASP A 482 19.34 4.28 -13.03
N LYS A 483 20.42 3.53 -12.81
CA LYS A 483 20.53 2.10 -13.16
C LYS A 483 19.36 1.23 -12.70
N ARG A 484 18.77 1.50 -11.54
CA ARG A 484 17.63 0.70 -11.01
C ARG A 484 16.37 0.93 -11.84
N VAL A 485 16.10 2.19 -12.16
CA VAL A 485 14.96 2.59 -13.00
C VAL A 485 15.12 2.03 -14.41
N LEU A 486 16.35 2.11 -14.94
CA LEU A 486 16.67 1.51 -16.23
C LEU A 486 16.49 -0.01 -16.21
N LYS A 487 16.85 -0.70 -15.13
CA LYS A 487 16.64 -2.15 -15.03
C LYS A 487 15.16 -2.52 -15.11
N ASP A 488 14.28 -1.77 -14.47
CA ASP A 488 12.84 -2.00 -14.55
C ASP A 488 12.28 -1.68 -15.95
N ILE A 489 12.80 -0.66 -16.64
CA ILE A 489 12.46 -0.36 -18.05
C ILE A 489 12.94 -1.47 -18.98
N GLU A 490 14.14 -2.01 -18.75
CA GLU A 490 14.68 -3.15 -19.51
C GLU A 490 13.80 -4.39 -19.35
N ILE A 491 13.44 -4.74 -18.10
CA ILE A 491 12.51 -5.86 -17.81
C ILE A 491 11.17 -5.63 -18.52
N LEU A 492 10.63 -4.40 -18.47
CA LEU A 492 9.39 -4.05 -19.15
C LEU A 492 9.52 -4.25 -20.67
N ALA A 493 10.62 -3.81 -21.28
CA ALA A 493 10.88 -3.94 -22.70
C ALA A 493 11.04 -5.39 -23.15
N GLU A 494 11.80 -6.20 -22.40
CA GLU A 494 12.01 -7.64 -22.64
C GLU A 494 10.70 -8.43 -22.55
N ASN A 495 9.72 -7.92 -21.79
CA ASN A 495 8.40 -8.52 -21.62
C ASN A 495 7.31 -7.73 -22.37
N GLY A 496 7.63 -7.19 -23.55
CA GLY A 496 6.63 -6.66 -24.50
C GLY A 496 5.92 -5.38 -24.05
N TYR A 497 6.48 -4.62 -23.11
CA TYR A 497 5.88 -3.40 -22.57
C TYR A 497 4.48 -3.59 -21.95
N GLY A 498 4.21 -4.78 -21.42
CA GLY A 498 2.93 -5.11 -20.80
C GLY A 498 1.80 -5.37 -21.80
N GLU A 499 2.13 -5.59 -23.07
CA GLU A 499 1.20 -5.99 -24.12
C GLU A 499 1.78 -7.11 -25.02
N ASP A 500 0.91 -7.89 -25.65
CA ASP A 500 1.30 -8.84 -26.70
C ASP A 500 1.45 -8.14 -28.06
N LEU A 501 1.73 -8.93 -29.11
CA LEU A 501 1.90 -8.40 -30.47
C LEU A 501 0.63 -7.76 -31.04
N PHE A 502 -0.54 -8.02 -30.46
CA PHE A 502 -1.85 -7.54 -30.91
C PHE A 502 -2.40 -6.41 -30.03
N GLY A 503 -1.64 -5.96 -29.02
CA GLY A 503 -2.06 -4.92 -28.08
C GLY A 503 -2.94 -5.42 -26.93
N ASN A 504 -3.06 -6.75 -26.75
CA ASN A 504 -3.75 -7.29 -25.58
C ASN A 504 -2.88 -7.14 -24.33
N ASN A 505 -3.49 -6.77 -23.22
CA ASN A 505 -2.80 -6.63 -21.95
C ASN A 505 -2.24 -7.98 -21.48
N ILE A 506 -0.94 -8.04 -21.21
CA ILE A 506 -0.31 -9.20 -20.56
C ILE A 506 0.03 -8.90 -19.10
N VAL A 507 0.17 -9.96 -18.31
CA VAL A 507 0.56 -9.87 -16.91
C VAL A 507 2.00 -9.39 -16.82
N LEU A 508 2.23 -8.35 -16.02
CA LEU A 508 3.58 -7.83 -15.79
C LEU A 508 4.42 -8.82 -14.98
N PRO A 509 5.75 -8.89 -15.22
CA PRO A 509 6.68 -9.65 -14.38
C PRO A 509 6.51 -9.33 -12.88
N SER A 510 6.89 -10.27 -12.01
CA SER A 510 6.71 -10.12 -10.55
C SER A 510 7.53 -8.96 -9.99
N GLU A 511 8.66 -8.65 -10.60
CA GLU A 511 9.53 -7.52 -10.32
C GLU A 511 8.81 -6.17 -10.50
N LEU A 512 7.88 -6.11 -11.45
CA LEU A 512 7.06 -4.92 -11.76
C LEU A 512 5.66 -5.00 -11.15
N SER A 513 5.45 -5.86 -10.15
CA SER A 513 4.14 -6.06 -9.52
C SER A 513 3.61 -4.79 -8.83
N TYR A 514 4.48 -3.88 -8.41
CA TYR A 514 4.11 -2.58 -7.85
C TYR A 514 3.40 -1.65 -8.85
N LEU A 515 3.47 -1.95 -10.15
CA LEU A 515 2.73 -1.25 -11.20
C LEU A 515 1.30 -1.79 -11.39
N ARG A 516 0.99 -2.97 -10.83
CA ARG A 516 -0.30 -3.66 -11.02
C ARG A 516 -1.43 -2.81 -10.42
N ARG A 517 -2.52 -2.75 -11.18
CA ARG A 517 -3.83 -2.26 -10.73
C ARG A 517 -4.78 -3.44 -10.75
#